data_AF-A0A535FFW0-F1
#
_entry.id   AF-A0A535FFW0-F1
#
_cell.length_a   1.000
_cell.length_b   1.000
_cell.length_c   1.000
_cell.angle_alpha   90.00
_cell.angle_beta   90.00
_cell.angle_gamma   90.00
#
_symmetry.space_group_name_H-M   'P 1'
#
loop_
_entity.id
_entity.type
_entity.pdbx_description
1 polymer ?
#
loop_
_entity_poly.entity_id
_entity_poly.type
_entity_poly.pdbx_seq_one_letter_code
_entity_poly.pdbx_strand_id
1 'polypeptide(L)'
;MHYAAALLGPGSEVLGFDTEMSVDHDWGPRLFLFLREEDAEQGDGIGNLLSQHLPETFADFPVSFPTPVSPKMRIMTRPLAGPVKHRIIPITVRNFVRVQLGYDLTQPLLAADWLTFPSHALGELVAGEVYHDDVDELLSLSPFR
;
A
#
# COMPACT_ATOMS: atom_id res chain seq x y z
N MET A 1 -17.97 7.15 -6.11
CA MET A 1 -17.04 6.88 -5.01
C MET A 1 -15.73 7.55 -5.37
N HIS A 2 -15.20 8.37 -4.45
CA HIS A 2 -13.89 9.01 -4.61
C HIS A 2 -12.84 8.14 -3.95
N TYR A 3 -11.66 8.02 -4.54
CA TYR A 3 -10.57 7.23 -3.98
C TYR A 3 -9.22 7.87 -4.31
N ALA A 4 -8.19 7.47 -3.58
CA ALA A 4 -6.80 7.68 -3.97
C ALA A 4 -6.09 6.34 -4.17
N ALA A 5 -5.06 6.32 -5.01
CA ALA A 5 -4.23 5.15 -5.26
C ALA A 5 -2.76 5.56 -5.17
N ALA A 6 -2.02 4.94 -4.25
CA ALA A 6 -0.63 5.29 -4.02
C ALA A 6 0.22 4.06 -3.67
N LEU A 7 1.49 4.09 -4.08
CA LEU A 7 2.51 3.16 -3.63
C LEU A 7 3.24 3.79 -2.45
N LEU A 8 2.92 3.34 -1.24
CA LEU A 8 3.45 3.84 0.02
C LEU A 8 3.83 2.68 0.96
N GLY A 9 4.53 2.98 2.05
CA GLY A 9 4.87 2.01 3.09
C GLY A 9 6.12 1.17 2.77
N PRO A 10 6.31 0.02 3.44
CA PRO A 10 7.58 -0.70 3.40
C PRO A 10 7.87 -1.29 2.03
N GLY A 11 9.06 -1.07 1.49
CA GLY A 11 9.51 -1.64 0.22
C GLY A 11 10.63 -0.83 -0.44
N SER A 12 11.60 -1.50 -1.06
CA SER A 12 12.69 -0.82 -1.79
C SER A 12 12.17 -0.04 -3.00
N GLU A 13 11.06 -0.50 -3.59
CA GLU A 13 10.37 0.15 -4.71
C GLU A 13 9.79 1.50 -4.32
N VAL A 14 9.45 1.68 -3.04
CA VAL A 14 8.91 2.94 -2.50
C VAL A 14 10.01 3.98 -2.34
N LEU A 15 11.22 3.54 -1.97
CA LEU A 15 12.37 4.41 -1.76
C LEU A 15 13.24 4.58 -3.02
N GLY A 16 12.89 3.90 -4.12
CA GLY A 16 13.68 3.93 -5.36
C GLY A 16 15.00 3.15 -5.28
N PHE A 17 15.11 2.19 -4.35
CA PHE A 17 16.30 1.35 -4.15
C PHE A 17 16.17 -0.04 -4.79
N ASP A 18 15.20 -0.25 -5.68
CA ASP A 18 15.05 -1.52 -6.38
C ASP A 18 16.27 -1.87 -7.21
N THR A 19 16.69 -3.11 -7.09
CA THR A 19 17.71 -3.74 -7.93
C THR A 19 17.14 -4.97 -8.60
N GLU A 20 17.84 -5.54 -9.58
CA GLU A 20 17.45 -6.83 -10.19
C GLU A 20 17.27 -7.94 -9.13
N MET A 21 18.03 -7.89 -8.03
CA MET A 21 17.89 -8.81 -6.92
C MET A 21 16.58 -8.57 -6.16
N SER A 22 16.09 -7.34 -5.99
CA SER A 22 14.86 -7.06 -5.23
C SER A 22 13.62 -7.74 -5.82
N VAL A 23 13.61 -8.03 -7.12
CA VAL A 23 12.49 -8.68 -7.83
C VAL A 23 12.28 -10.14 -7.39
N ASP A 24 13.27 -10.76 -6.76
CA ASP A 24 13.22 -12.18 -6.37
C ASP A 24 12.47 -12.44 -5.05
N HIS A 25 12.24 -11.42 -4.20
CA HIS A 25 11.51 -11.53 -2.94
C HIS A 25 10.76 -10.23 -2.58
N ASP A 26 9.54 -10.35 -2.05
CA ASP A 26 8.72 -9.24 -1.52
C ASP A 26 8.39 -8.07 -2.49
N TRP A 27 8.83 -8.14 -3.74
CA TRP A 27 8.57 -7.16 -4.80
C TRP A 27 7.38 -7.55 -5.70
N GLY A 28 6.78 -6.57 -6.38
CA GLY A 28 5.75 -6.78 -7.43
C GLY A 28 4.47 -5.96 -7.25
N PRO A 29 3.50 -6.03 -8.20
CA PRO A 29 2.38 -5.10 -8.30
C PRO A 29 1.58 -4.97 -7.00
N ARG A 30 1.62 -3.77 -6.40
CA ARG A 30 0.89 -3.43 -5.19
C ARG A 30 0.63 -1.94 -5.10
N LEU A 31 -0.39 -1.57 -4.34
CA LEU A 31 -0.68 -0.20 -3.94
C LEU A 31 -1.68 -0.20 -2.77
N PHE A 32 -1.79 0.93 -2.11
CA PHE A 32 -2.90 1.22 -1.22
C PHE A 32 -4.00 1.96 -1.98
N LEU A 33 -5.23 1.48 -1.83
CA LEU A 33 -6.42 2.13 -2.34
C LEU A 33 -7.08 2.88 -1.18
N PHE A 34 -6.88 4.19 -1.13
CA PHE A 34 -7.34 5.02 -0.05
C PHE A 34 -8.81 5.40 -0.25
N LEU A 35 -9.63 4.99 0.71
CA LEU A 35 -11.05 5.27 0.78
C LEU A 35 -11.30 6.39 1.79
N ARG A 36 -12.39 7.12 1.60
CA ARG A 36 -12.91 8.01 2.65
C ARG A 36 -13.40 7.18 3.83
N GLU A 37 -13.43 7.80 5.00
CA GLU A 37 -13.92 7.15 6.23
C GLU A 37 -15.37 6.66 6.07
N GLU A 38 -16.24 7.40 5.37
CA GLU A 38 -17.62 6.95 5.12
C GLU A 38 -17.75 5.72 4.21
N ASP A 39 -16.74 5.44 3.39
CA ASP A 39 -16.72 4.33 2.44
C ASP A 39 -15.90 3.13 2.95
N ALA A 40 -15.31 3.22 4.16
CA ALA A 40 -14.39 2.23 4.70
C ALA A 40 -14.96 0.80 4.75
N GLU A 41 -16.26 0.66 5.02
CA GLU A 41 -16.96 -0.63 5.08
C GLU A 41 -17.01 -1.35 3.72
N GLN A 42 -16.80 -0.63 2.61
CA GLN A 42 -16.78 -1.21 1.26
C GLN A 42 -15.44 -1.89 0.95
N GLY A 43 -14.39 -1.69 1.76
CA GLY A 43 -13.03 -2.15 1.50
C GLY A 43 -12.93 -3.65 1.22
N ASP A 44 -13.57 -4.49 2.04
CA ASP A 44 -13.57 -5.95 1.85
C ASP A 44 -14.26 -6.36 0.55
N GLY A 45 -15.36 -5.68 0.19
CA GLY A 45 -16.06 -5.90 -1.07
C GLY A 45 -15.20 -5.56 -2.28
N ILE A 46 -14.48 -4.44 -2.23
CA ILE A 46 -13.56 -4.00 -3.28
C ILE A 46 -12.38 -4.97 -3.42
N GLY A 47 -11.79 -5.40 -2.30
CA GLY A 47 -10.72 -6.40 -2.31
C GLY A 47 -11.17 -7.72 -2.96
N ASN A 48 -12.36 -8.21 -2.60
CA ASN A 48 -12.91 -9.42 -3.20
C ASN A 48 -13.19 -9.26 -4.71
N LEU A 49 -13.70 -8.11 -5.13
CA LEU A 49 -13.94 -7.82 -6.55
C LEU A 49 -12.62 -7.82 -7.34
N LEU A 50 -11.59 -7.13 -6.83
CA LEU A 50 -10.27 -7.08 -7.46
C LEU A 50 -9.65 -8.48 -7.56
N SER A 51 -9.79 -9.30 -6.52
CA SER A 51 -9.32 -10.69 -6.51
C SER A 51 -9.95 -11.54 -7.62
N GLN A 52 -11.17 -11.24 -8.04
CA GLN A 52 -11.87 -11.98 -9.10
C GLN A 52 -11.59 -11.44 -10.51
N HIS A 53 -11.25 -10.16 -10.63
CA HIS A 53 -11.20 -9.46 -11.93
C HIS A 53 -9.80 -9.01 -12.36
N LEU A 54 -8.81 -8.97 -11.45
CA LEU A 54 -7.44 -8.62 -11.84
C LEU A 54 -6.86 -9.66 -12.80
N PRO A 55 -6.04 -9.23 -13.77
CA PRO A 55 -5.33 -10.16 -14.64
C PRO A 55 -4.31 -10.97 -13.83
N GLU A 56 -3.96 -12.15 -14.33
CA GLU A 56 -2.91 -12.97 -13.71
C GLU A 56 -1.53 -12.30 -13.77
N THR A 57 -1.31 -11.46 -14.78
CA THR A 57 -0.06 -10.73 -15.00
C THR A 57 -0.32 -9.25 -15.33
N PHE A 58 0.64 -8.40 -14.95
CA PHE A 58 0.67 -6.98 -15.30
C PHE A 58 2.12 -6.62 -15.65
N ALA A 59 2.34 -6.06 -16.84
CA ALA A 59 3.69 -5.77 -17.36
C ALA A 59 4.66 -6.97 -17.23
N ASP A 60 4.20 -8.16 -17.60
CA ASP A 60 4.92 -9.45 -17.50
C ASP A 60 5.20 -9.98 -16.08
N PHE A 61 4.77 -9.27 -15.03
CA PHE A 61 4.91 -9.70 -13.65
C PHE A 61 3.62 -10.34 -13.10
N PRO A 62 3.71 -11.41 -12.29
CA PRO A 62 2.54 -11.97 -11.62
C PRO A 62 1.87 -10.96 -10.69
N VAL A 63 0.54 -10.87 -10.70
CA VAL A 63 -0.21 -10.03 -9.74
C VAL A 63 -0.45 -10.78 -8.42
N SER A 64 -0.40 -12.11 -8.45
CA SER A 64 -0.70 -12.95 -7.31
C SER A 64 0.52 -13.21 -6.43
N PHE A 65 0.29 -13.11 -5.12
CA PHE A 65 1.24 -13.40 -4.06
C PHE A 65 0.72 -14.58 -3.25
N PRO A 66 1.33 -15.78 -3.34
CA PRO A 66 0.91 -16.90 -2.53
C PRO A 66 1.12 -16.59 -1.04
N THR A 67 0.35 -17.28 -0.21
CA THR A 67 0.58 -17.29 1.24
C THR A 67 1.98 -17.89 1.48
N PRO A 68 2.87 -17.20 2.23
CA PRO A 68 4.23 -17.67 2.45
C PRO A 68 4.24 -19.08 3.03
N VAL A 69 5.09 -19.96 2.49
CA VAL A 69 5.37 -21.29 3.08
C VAL A 69 6.24 -21.15 4.34
N SER A 70 6.88 -19.98 4.53
CA SER A 70 7.59 -19.59 5.75
C SER A 70 7.54 -18.07 5.95
N PRO A 71 7.66 -17.55 7.19
CA PRO A 71 7.48 -16.11 7.49
C PRO A 71 8.46 -15.15 6.80
N LYS A 72 9.57 -15.67 6.25
CA LYS A 72 10.67 -14.89 5.67
C LYS A 72 10.68 -14.84 4.14
N MET A 73 9.75 -15.51 3.46
CA MET A 73 9.85 -15.71 2.02
C MET A 73 8.50 -15.56 1.33
N ARG A 74 8.32 -14.46 0.61
CA ARG A 74 7.20 -14.23 -0.31
C ARG A 74 7.73 -14.24 -1.74
N ILE A 75 7.47 -15.34 -2.45
CA ILE A 75 7.85 -15.52 -3.85
C ILE A 75 6.63 -15.19 -4.71
N MET A 76 6.79 -14.33 -5.72
CA MET A 76 5.75 -14.09 -6.72
C MET A 76 5.46 -15.36 -7.52
N THR A 77 4.19 -15.75 -7.68
CA THR A 77 3.85 -16.96 -8.44
C THR A 77 2.64 -16.72 -9.32
N ARG A 78 2.61 -17.38 -10.48
CA ARG A 78 1.41 -17.42 -11.32
C ARG A 78 0.34 -18.24 -10.59
N PRO A 79 -0.93 -17.77 -10.50
CA PRO A 79 -2.01 -18.59 -9.99
C PRO A 79 -2.14 -19.87 -10.83
N LEU A 80 -2.23 -21.02 -10.17
CA LEU A 80 -2.46 -22.31 -10.85
C LEU A 80 -3.94 -22.55 -11.18
N ALA A 81 -4.86 -21.93 -10.41
CA ALA A 81 -6.29 -21.78 -10.66
C ALA A 81 -6.92 -21.01 -9.47
N GLY A 82 -7.91 -20.16 -9.71
CA GLY A 82 -8.67 -19.44 -8.67
C GLY A 82 -8.37 -17.94 -8.57
N PRO A 83 -9.02 -17.24 -7.63
CA PRO A 83 -8.94 -15.78 -7.52
C PRO A 83 -7.52 -15.30 -7.18
N VAL A 84 -7.13 -14.15 -7.75
CA VAL A 84 -5.81 -13.54 -7.61
C VAL A 84 -5.60 -13.06 -6.18
N LYS A 85 -4.52 -13.51 -5.54
CA LYS A 85 -4.11 -13.01 -4.22
C LYS A 85 -3.26 -11.74 -4.38
N HIS A 86 -3.91 -10.61 -4.66
CA HIS A 86 -3.21 -9.34 -4.90
C HIS A 86 -2.75 -8.65 -3.60
N ARG A 87 -1.90 -7.62 -3.74
CA ARG A 87 -1.46 -6.72 -2.66
C ARG A 87 -2.03 -5.30 -2.79
N ILE A 88 -3.15 -5.15 -3.49
CA ILE A 88 -3.98 -3.94 -3.42
C ILE A 88 -4.74 -3.93 -2.10
N ILE A 89 -4.50 -2.95 -1.24
CA ILE A 89 -5.09 -2.89 0.10
C ILE A 89 -6.02 -1.66 0.19
N PRO A 90 -7.34 -1.85 0.21
CA PRO A 90 -8.28 -0.82 0.57
C PRO A 90 -8.07 -0.39 2.03
N ILE A 91 -7.89 0.91 2.27
CA ILE A 91 -7.62 1.45 3.60
C ILE A 91 -8.06 2.92 3.67
N THR A 92 -8.27 3.49 4.86
CA THR A 92 -8.42 4.94 5.00
C THR A 92 -7.08 5.59 5.33
N VAL A 93 -6.93 6.89 5.08
CA VAL A 93 -5.70 7.62 5.43
C VAL A 93 -5.42 7.54 6.93
N ARG A 94 -6.46 7.70 7.76
CA ARG A 94 -6.35 7.54 9.22
C ARG A 94 -5.84 6.16 9.61
N ASN A 95 -6.41 5.10 9.06
CA ASN A 95 -5.99 3.75 9.43
C ASN A 95 -4.57 3.43 8.93
N PHE A 96 -4.21 3.93 7.75
CA PHE A 96 -2.84 3.82 7.24
C PHE A 96 -1.84 4.50 8.17
N VAL A 97 -2.08 5.75 8.59
CA VAL A 97 -1.17 6.47 9.50
C VAL A 97 -1.08 5.78 10.87
N ARG A 98 -2.20 5.26 11.38
CA ARG A 98 -2.21 4.47 12.62
C ARG A 98 -1.34 3.23 12.52
N VAL A 99 -1.42 2.49 11.41
CA VAL A 99 -0.62 1.27 11.21
C VAL A 99 0.85 1.60 10.96
N GLN A 100 1.14 2.59 10.12
CA GLN A 100 2.50 2.89 9.65
C GLN A 100 3.32 3.71 10.65
N LEU A 101 2.69 4.67 11.35
CA LEU A 101 3.36 5.59 12.27
C LEU A 101 2.94 5.40 13.73
N GLY A 102 1.97 4.54 14.02
CA GLY A 102 1.44 4.37 15.38
C GLY A 102 0.68 5.60 15.89
N TYR A 103 0.22 6.48 14.99
CA TYR A 103 -0.37 7.77 15.34
C TYR A 103 -1.83 7.88 14.90
N ASP A 104 -2.66 8.53 15.71
CA ASP A 104 -4.05 8.77 15.37
C ASP A 104 -4.28 10.20 14.92
N LEU A 105 -4.60 10.38 13.64
CA LEU A 105 -4.87 11.69 13.03
C LEU A 105 -6.08 12.44 13.62
N THR A 106 -6.88 11.83 14.51
CA THR A 106 -7.92 12.56 15.25
C THR A 106 -7.37 13.46 16.35
N GLN A 107 -6.11 13.27 16.72
CA GLN A 107 -5.42 13.98 17.78
C GLN A 107 -4.57 15.12 17.18
N PRO A 108 -4.36 16.23 17.92
CA PRO A 108 -3.47 17.29 17.47
C PRO A 108 -2.01 16.82 17.48
N LEU A 109 -1.31 17.01 16.35
CA LEU A 109 0.10 16.65 16.21
C LEU A 109 1.00 17.64 16.99
N LEU A 110 1.70 17.12 18.01
CA LEU A 110 2.63 17.88 18.83
C LEU A 110 4.07 17.69 18.36
N ALA A 111 4.95 18.63 18.71
CA ALA A 111 6.38 18.53 18.42
C ALA A 111 7.03 17.25 18.98
N ALA A 112 6.54 16.75 20.12
CA ALA A 112 7.05 15.53 20.75
C ALA A 112 6.66 14.25 19.97
N ASP A 113 5.52 14.25 19.26
CA ASP A 113 5.06 13.09 18.50
C ASP A 113 6.02 12.76 17.35
N TRP A 114 6.63 13.78 16.75
CA TRP A 114 7.67 13.60 15.72
C TRP A 114 8.85 12.73 16.17
N LEU A 115 9.16 12.72 17.48
CA LEU A 115 10.23 11.90 18.03
C LEU A 115 9.82 10.42 18.18
N THR A 116 8.54 10.11 18.05
CA THR A 116 7.99 8.75 18.16
C THR A 116 7.93 8.03 16.81
N PHE A 117 7.98 8.78 15.70
CA PHE A 117 7.84 8.21 14.36
C PHE A 117 9.14 7.56 13.90
N PRO A 118 9.12 6.29 13.46
CA PRO A 118 10.29 5.68 12.85
C PRO A 118 10.69 6.44 11.58
N SER A 119 11.96 6.87 11.49
CA SER A 119 12.44 7.67 10.36
C SER A 119 12.30 6.97 9.01
N HIS A 120 12.48 5.65 8.95
CA HIS A 120 12.27 4.87 7.73
C HIS A 120 10.79 4.88 7.30
N ALA A 121 9.85 4.78 8.25
CA ALA A 121 8.43 4.78 7.95
C ALA A 121 7.96 6.16 7.45
N LEU A 122 8.55 7.25 7.95
CA LEU A 122 8.35 8.58 7.39
C LEU A 122 8.93 8.71 5.97
N GLY A 123 10.12 8.16 5.74
CA GLY A 123 10.72 8.10 4.41
C GLY A 123 9.82 7.37 3.41
N GLU A 124 9.29 6.23 3.78
CA GLU A 124 8.36 5.43 2.98
C GLU A 124 7.01 6.12 2.71
N LEU A 125 6.56 6.98 3.61
CA LEU A 125 5.34 7.78 3.42
C LEU A 125 5.57 8.95 2.46
N VAL A 126 6.73 9.62 2.55
CA VAL A 126 7.02 10.83 1.77
C VAL A 126 7.58 10.51 0.39
N ALA A 127 8.41 9.48 0.27
CA ALA A 127 9.07 9.11 -0.99
C ALA A 127 8.16 8.33 -1.94
N GLY A 128 7.06 7.76 -1.43
CA GLY A 128 6.13 7.00 -2.25
C GLY A 128 5.41 7.83 -3.31
N GLU A 129 4.80 7.12 -4.26
CA GLU A 129 4.18 7.74 -5.44
C GLU A 129 2.66 7.70 -5.35
N VAL A 130 2.02 8.86 -5.51
CA VAL A 130 0.56 9.00 -5.60
C VAL A 130 0.18 9.03 -7.07
N TYR A 131 -0.56 8.02 -7.53
CA TYR A 131 -0.98 7.90 -8.93
C TYR A 131 -2.34 8.55 -9.20
N HIS A 132 -3.18 8.64 -8.17
CA HIS A 132 -4.52 9.22 -8.24
C HIS A 132 -4.94 9.70 -6.85
N ASP A 133 -5.59 10.85 -6.74
CA ASP A 133 -6.15 11.36 -5.48
C ASP A 133 -7.40 12.21 -5.71
N ASP A 134 -8.57 11.57 -5.71
CA ASP A 134 -9.88 12.24 -5.72
C ASP A 134 -10.47 12.43 -4.31
N VAL A 135 -9.75 12.00 -3.26
CA VAL A 135 -10.16 12.19 -1.85
C VAL A 135 -9.54 13.45 -1.22
N ASP A 136 -8.46 13.98 -1.81
CA ASP A 136 -7.72 15.19 -1.41
C ASP A 136 -7.07 15.10 -0.01
N GLU A 137 -6.90 13.86 0.48
CA GLU A 137 -6.32 13.57 1.80
C GLU A 137 -4.86 13.13 1.72
N LEU A 138 -4.37 12.62 0.58
CA LEU A 138 -2.99 12.15 0.47
C LEU A 138 -2.04 13.26 0.00
N LEU A 139 -2.44 14.04 -1.00
CA LEU A 139 -1.64 15.17 -1.46
C LEU A 139 -1.47 16.24 -0.38
N SER A 140 -2.45 16.36 0.53
CA SER A 140 -2.35 17.25 1.70
C SER A 140 -1.34 16.77 2.75
N LEU A 141 -0.91 15.50 2.74
CA LEU A 141 0.15 14.97 3.61
C LEU A 141 1.57 15.23 3.09
N SER A 142 1.74 15.62 1.81
CA SER A 142 3.04 15.88 1.21
C SER A 142 3.15 17.35 0.76
N PRO A 143 3.68 18.26 1.61
CA PRO A 143 3.80 19.68 1.27
C PRO A 143 4.91 20.00 0.25
N PHE A 144 5.52 19.01 -0.41
CA PHE A 144 6.74 19.17 -1.20
C PHE A 144 6.68 18.59 -2.63
N ARG A 145 5.52 18.61 -3.29
CA ARG A 145 5.43 18.37 -4.75
C ARG A 145 5.27 19.67 -5.54
#